data_AF-A0A7R9NT93-F1
#
_entry.id   AF-A0A7R9NT93-F1
#
_cell.length_a   1.000
_cell.length_b   1.000
_cell.length_c   1.000
_cell.angle_alpha   90.00
_cell.angle_beta   90.00
_cell.angle_gamma   90.00
#
_symmetry.space_group_name_H-M   'P 1'
#
loop_
_entity.id
_entity.type
_entity.pdbx_description
1 polymer ?
#
loop_
_entity_poly.entity_id
_entity_poly.type
_entity_poly.pdbx_seq_one_letter_code
_entity_poly.pdbx_strand_id
1 'polypeptide(L)'
;EPYQKLLVDPLSPIIDFYPDVFEKDQNGHKQPWEAVIKIPFVNEKRLLDAMVEGNSMLTPEEQFRNRHGSLIVCTYTSEHSGVFKAPEYFDAISTNYAKAVEIPLEVMELDRSSIKFGLSEGFDRGQHVNGFPRLYFIDFSIRLEKIGIKLFSWPSANLTMVIVPKHIEHKEDDAIFTIADKLI
;
A
#
# COMPACT_ATOMS: atom_id res chain seq x y z
N GLU A 1 -3.44 -31.38 -0.22
CA GLU A 1 -4.24 -32.62 -0.07
C GLU A 1 -5.24 -32.60 1.09
N PRO A 2 -4.89 -32.18 2.34
CA PRO A 2 -5.79 -32.29 3.49
C PRO A 2 -7.14 -31.54 3.38
N TYR A 3 -7.14 -30.38 2.73
CA TYR A 3 -8.34 -29.54 2.56
C TYR A 3 -9.01 -29.69 1.20
N GLN A 4 -8.40 -30.41 0.25
CA GLN A 4 -8.86 -30.41 -1.14
C GLN A 4 -10.30 -30.91 -1.25
N LYS A 5 -10.62 -32.00 -0.52
CA LYS A 5 -11.98 -32.56 -0.49
C LYS A 5 -13.01 -31.57 0.04
N LEU A 6 -12.66 -30.74 1.02
CA LEU A 6 -13.60 -29.73 1.54
C LEU A 6 -14.01 -28.69 0.48
N LEU A 7 -13.16 -28.46 -0.53
CA LEU A 7 -13.39 -27.45 -1.56
C LEU A 7 -14.11 -27.99 -2.81
N VAL A 8 -14.02 -29.30 -3.08
CA VAL A 8 -14.48 -29.88 -4.35
C VAL A 8 -15.51 -31.01 -4.18
N ASP A 9 -15.59 -31.64 -3.02
CA ASP A 9 -16.53 -32.73 -2.78
C ASP A 9 -17.95 -32.16 -2.66
N PRO A 10 -18.92 -32.59 -3.51
CA PRO A 10 -20.31 -32.18 -3.38
C PRO A 10 -20.95 -32.51 -2.02
N LEU A 11 -20.37 -33.45 -1.27
CA LEU A 11 -20.79 -33.81 0.08
C LEU A 11 -20.10 -32.98 1.18
N SER A 12 -19.20 -32.06 0.81
CA SER A 12 -18.53 -31.20 1.77
C SER A 12 -19.54 -30.31 2.52
N PRO A 13 -19.41 -30.19 3.84
CA PRO A 13 -20.30 -29.36 4.66
C PRO A 13 -20.20 -27.85 4.35
N ILE A 14 -19.24 -27.44 3.52
CA ILE A 14 -19.01 -26.05 3.12
C ILE A 14 -18.97 -25.87 1.61
N ILE A 15 -19.45 -26.85 0.82
CA ILE A 15 -19.42 -26.77 -0.65
C ILE A 15 -20.20 -25.58 -1.20
N ASP A 16 -21.23 -25.13 -0.46
CA ASP A 16 -22.02 -23.94 -0.79
C ASP A 16 -21.17 -22.66 -0.84
N PHE A 17 -20.02 -22.61 -0.16
CA PHE A 17 -19.10 -21.47 -0.22
C PHE A 17 -18.32 -21.38 -1.54
N TYR A 18 -18.31 -22.44 -2.34
CA TYR A 18 -17.50 -22.56 -3.55
C TYR A 18 -18.37 -22.92 -4.77
N PRO A 19 -19.30 -22.04 -5.20
CA PRO A 19 -20.15 -22.32 -6.36
C PRO A 19 -19.36 -22.31 -7.67
N ASP A 20 -19.56 -23.33 -8.52
CA ASP A 20 -18.98 -23.38 -9.87
C ASP A 20 -19.48 -22.24 -10.77
N VAL A 21 -20.73 -21.82 -10.55
CA VAL A 21 -21.39 -20.72 -11.27
C VAL A 21 -21.94 -19.75 -10.26
N PHE A 22 -21.56 -18.48 -10.40
CA PHE A 22 -22.02 -17.39 -9.55
C PHE A 22 -22.49 -16.21 -10.41
N GLU A 23 -23.43 -15.44 -9.86
CA GLU A 23 -23.99 -14.29 -10.55
C GLU A 23 -22.99 -13.12 -10.52
N LYS A 24 -22.86 -12.44 -11.66
CA LYS A 24 -22.05 -11.24 -11.82
C LYS A 24 -22.98 -10.08 -12.17
N ASP A 25 -23.04 -9.09 -11.30
CA ASP A 25 -23.88 -7.91 -11.49
C ASP A 25 -23.01 -6.73 -11.91
N GLN A 26 -23.15 -6.30 -13.17
CA GLN A 26 -22.36 -5.20 -13.71
C GLN A 26 -22.80 -3.84 -13.14
N ASN A 27 -24.02 -3.69 -12.60
CA ASN A 27 -24.55 -2.45 -12.03
C ASN A 27 -24.23 -1.17 -12.85
N GLY A 28 -24.33 -1.25 -14.19
CA GLY A 28 -24.05 -0.13 -15.10
C GLY A 28 -22.55 0.13 -15.40
N HIS A 29 -21.64 -0.62 -14.79
CA HIS A 29 -20.23 -0.62 -15.15
C HIS A 29 -19.99 -1.33 -16.49
N LYS A 30 -19.13 -0.74 -17.32
CA LYS A 30 -18.78 -1.31 -18.62
C LYS A 30 -17.77 -2.44 -18.51
N GLN A 31 -16.93 -2.39 -17.49
CA GLN A 31 -15.80 -3.29 -17.37
C GLN A 31 -16.14 -4.46 -16.44
N PRO A 32 -15.94 -5.71 -16.87
CA PRO A 32 -16.36 -6.88 -16.10
C PRO A 32 -15.62 -7.06 -14.76
N TRP A 33 -14.43 -6.48 -14.61
CA TRP A 33 -13.69 -6.49 -13.34
C TRP A 33 -14.25 -5.50 -12.29
N GLU A 34 -15.13 -4.58 -12.70
CA GLU A 34 -15.86 -3.69 -11.79
C GLU A 34 -17.20 -4.29 -11.34
N ALA A 35 -17.58 -5.46 -11.88
CA ALA A 35 -18.83 -6.12 -11.56
C ALA A 35 -18.83 -6.65 -10.11
N VAL A 36 -19.98 -6.57 -9.47
CA VAL A 36 -20.21 -7.18 -8.16
C VAL A 36 -20.34 -8.69 -8.32
N ILE A 37 -19.52 -9.42 -7.58
CA ILE A 37 -19.50 -10.89 -7.56
C ILE A 37 -20.39 -11.37 -6.42
N LYS A 38 -21.50 -12.04 -6.76
CA LYS A 38 -22.46 -12.53 -5.77
C LYS A 38 -22.09 -13.96 -5.37
N ILE A 39 -21.28 -14.07 -4.31
CA ILE A 39 -20.95 -15.32 -3.63
C ILE A 39 -21.44 -15.27 -2.17
N PRO A 40 -21.76 -16.42 -1.56
CA PRO A 40 -22.19 -16.43 -0.16
C PRO A 40 -21.05 -16.00 0.77
N PHE A 41 -21.42 -15.34 1.86
CA PHE A 41 -20.48 -15.04 2.93
C PHE A 41 -20.19 -16.29 3.74
N VAL A 42 -18.90 -16.58 3.93
CA VAL A 42 -18.43 -17.73 4.69
C VAL A 42 -18.85 -17.60 6.15
N ASN A 43 -19.47 -18.65 6.68
CA ASN A 43 -19.74 -18.75 8.11
C ASN A 43 -18.51 -19.32 8.83
N GLU A 44 -17.89 -18.49 9.68
CA GLU A 44 -16.65 -18.83 10.39
C GLU A 44 -16.76 -20.14 11.17
N LYS A 45 -17.81 -20.33 11.97
CA LYS A 45 -17.96 -21.53 12.79
C LYS A 45 -18.09 -22.79 11.92
N ARG A 46 -18.92 -22.75 10.88
CA ARG A 46 -19.07 -23.87 9.93
C ARG A 46 -17.74 -24.22 9.26
N LEU A 47 -16.96 -23.20 8.90
CA LEU A 47 -15.65 -23.41 8.30
C LEU A 47 -14.68 -24.05 9.29
N LEU A 48 -14.55 -23.51 10.50
CA LEU A 48 -13.65 -24.04 11.53
C LEU A 48 -13.99 -25.48 11.91
N ASP A 49 -15.28 -25.79 12.08
CA ASP A 49 -15.76 -27.14 12.38
C ASP A 49 -15.41 -28.12 11.25
N ALA A 50 -15.59 -27.73 9.98
CA ALA A 50 -15.23 -28.54 8.82
C ALA A 50 -13.71 -28.74 8.66
N MET A 51 -12.90 -27.79 9.13
CA MET A 51 -11.44 -27.84 9.02
C MET A 51 -10.78 -28.74 10.07
N VAL A 52 -11.48 -29.19 11.12
CA VAL A 52 -10.89 -30.00 12.22
C VAL A 52 -10.18 -31.24 11.70
N GLU A 53 -10.82 -32.00 10.80
CA GLU A 53 -10.22 -33.21 10.22
C GLU A 53 -8.98 -32.86 9.38
N GLY A 54 -9.08 -31.84 8.53
CA GLY A 54 -7.97 -31.37 7.71
C GLY A 54 -6.76 -30.90 8.53
N ASN A 55 -6.99 -30.18 9.63
CA ASN A 55 -5.95 -29.75 10.56
C ASN A 55 -5.17 -30.92 11.15
N SER A 56 -5.87 -32.01 11.51
CA SER A 56 -5.25 -33.21 12.08
C SER A 56 -4.37 -33.99 11.08
N MET A 57 -4.62 -33.80 9.78
CA MET A 57 -3.88 -34.45 8.70
C MET A 57 -2.68 -33.63 8.18
N LEU A 58 -2.47 -32.42 8.70
CA LEU A 58 -1.34 -31.58 8.30
C LEU A 58 -0.02 -32.19 8.80
N THR A 59 1.00 -32.14 7.95
CA THR A 59 2.37 -32.51 8.33
C THR A 59 2.93 -31.52 9.36
N PRO A 60 3.94 -31.92 10.17
CA PRO A 60 4.56 -31.00 11.15
C PRO A 60 5.13 -29.73 10.51
N GLU A 61 5.65 -29.80 9.29
CA GLU A 61 6.15 -28.64 8.54
C GLU A 61 5.00 -27.70 8.13
N GLU A 62 3.89 -28.24 7.63
CA GLU A 62 2.71 -27.44 7.28
C GLU A 62 2.09 -26.78 8.52
N GLN A 63 2.01 -27.49 9.64
CA GLN A 63 1.57 -26.94 10.91
C GLN A 63 2.51 -25.82 11.38
N PHE A 64 3.83 -26.00 11.25
CA PHE A 64 4.82 -24.99 11.61
C PHE A 64 4.63 -23.70 10.80
N ARG A 65 4.36 -23.82 9.49
CA ARG A 65 4.12 -22.71 8.57
C ARG A 65 2.76 -22.04 8.80
N ASN A 66 1.77 -22.78 9.30
CA ASN A 66 0.44 -22.28 9.63
C ASN A 66 0.37 -21.62 11.03
N ARG A 67 1.32 -20.74 11.34
CA ARG A 67 1.37 -20.00 12.60
C ARG A 67 1.62 -18.52 12.32
N HIS A 68 1.20 -17.66 13.24
CA HIS A 68 1.62 -16.27 13.23
C HIS A 68 3.13 -16.18 13.47
N GLY A 69 3.80 -15.32 12.70
CA GLY A 69 5.24 -15.09 12.80
C GLY A 69 5.58 -13.72 13.37
N SER A 70 6.85 -13.55 13.75
CA SER A 70 7.42 -12.28 14.18
C SER A 70 7.77 -11.39 12.98
N LEU A 71 7.91 -10.07 13.22
CA LEU A 71 8.60 -9.19 12.28
C LEU A 71 10.10 -9.46 12.35
N ILE A 72 10.79 -9.30 11.22
CA ILE A 72 12.26 -9.42 11.18
C ILE A 72 12.83 -8.08 10.74
N VAL A 73 13.64 -7.47 11.60
CA VAL A 73 14.38 -6.25 11.27
C VAL A 73 15.81 -6.62 10.93
N CYS A 74 16.21 -6.31 9.71
CA CYS A 74 17.54 -6.53 9.20
C CYS A 74 18.33 -5.22 9.20
N THR A 75 19.46 -5.19 9.88
CA THR A 75 20.38 -4.03 9.91
C THR A 75 21.79 -4.46 9.57
N TYR A 76 22.58 -3.53 9.03
CA TYR A 76 24.02 -3.73 8.91
C TYR A 76 24.68 -3.83 10.30
N THR A 77 25.66 -4.73 10.42
CA THR A 77 26.60 -4.80 11.54
C THR A 77 28.03 -4.86 10.99
N SER A 78 28.98 -4.24 11.66
CA SER A 78 30.40 -4.39 11.32
C SER A 78 30.97 -5.76 11.69
N GLU A 79 30.23 -6.56 12.45
CA GLU A 79 30.63 -7.90 12.87
C GLU A 79 30.32 -8.95 11.80
N HIS A 80 31.30 -9.76 11.45
CA HIS A 80 31.12 -10.84 10.49
C HIS A 80 30.28 -11.97 11.09
N SER A 81 29.05 -12.13 10.58
CA SER A 81 28.03 -13.06 11.09
C SER A 81 28.16 -14.50 10.55
N GLY A 82 29.31 -14.82 9.95
CA GLY A 82 29.60 -16.15 9.39
C GLY A 82 28.97 -16.39 8.02
N VAL A 83 28.97 -17.64 7.57
CA VAL A 83 28.38 -18.02 6.28
C VAL A 83 26.87 -18.21 6.43
N PHE A 84 26.08 -17.48 5.65
CA PHE A 84 24.63 -17.68 5.58
C PHE A 84 24.30 -18.68 4.47
N LYS A 85 23.65 -19.78 4.85
CA LYS A 85 23.17 -20.77 3.88
C LYS A 85 21.87 -20.27 3.26
N ALA A 86 21.93 -19.88 2.00
CA ALA A 86 20.75 -19.53 1.22
C ALA A 86 19.96 -20.80 0.83
N PRO A 87 18.70 -20.66 0.37
CA PRO A 87 17.97 -21.76 -0.26
C PRO A 87 18.78 -22.40 -1.39
N GLU A 88 18.49 -23.67 -1.71
CA GLU A 88 19.31 -24.52 -2.59
C GLU A 88 19.59 -23.93 -3.98
N TYR A 89 18.71 -23.05 -4.48
CA TYR A 89 18.86 -22.39 -5.77
C TYR A 89 19.78 -21.15 -5.74
N PHE A 90 20.35 -20.79 -4.60
CA PHE A 90 21.29 -19.69 -4.42
C PHE A 90 22.59 -20.15 -3.75
N ASP A 91 23.70 -19.54 -4.14
CA ASP A 91 24.97 -19.76 -3.46
C ASP A 91 24.93 -19.23 -2.01
N ALA A 92 25.70 -19.87 -1.14
CA ALA A 92 25.85 -19.42 0.24
C ALA A 92 26.54 -18.04 0.27
N ILE A 93 26.05 -17.16 1.15
CA ILE A 93 26.65 -15.84 1.37
C ILE A 93 27.83 -16.04 2.33
N SER A 94 29.05 -16.03 1.80
CA SER A 94 30.28 -16.23 2.57
C SER A 94 30.57 -15.05 3.52
N THR A 95 30.27 -13.84 3.07
CA THR A 95 30.53 -12.59 3.81
C THR A 95 29.22 -11.97 4.28
N ASN A 96 28.80 -12.32 5.50
CA ASN A 96 27.54 -11.82 6.08
C ASN A 96 27.78 -10.72 7.12
N TYR A 97 27.21 -9.54 6.87
CA TYR A 97 27.20 -8.40 7.79
C TYR A 97 25.77 -7.94 8.11
N ALA A 98 24.77 -8.79 7.90
CA ALA A 98 23.40 -8.53 8.24
C ALA A 98 23.07 -9.12 9.61
N LYS A 99 22.58 -8.28 10.53
CA LYS A 99 21.97 -8.68 11.78
C LYS A 99 20.46 -8.69 11.60
N ALA A 100 19.85 -9.85 11.75
CA ALA A 100 18.40 -10.02 11.78
C ALA A 100 17.94 -10.15 13.24
N VAL A 101 16.95 -9.34 13.63
CA VAL A 101 16.35 -9.40 14.96
C VAL A 101 14.85 -9.63 14.80
N GLU A 102 14.33 -10.65 15.48
CA GLU A 102 12.90 -10.88 15.56
C GLU A 102 12.26 -9.89 16.53
N ILE A 103 11.22 -9.21 16.08
CA ILE A 103 10.40 -8.32 16.87
C ILE A 103 8.99 -8.94 16.98
N PRO A 104 8.52 -9.27 18.19
CA PRO A 104 7.17 -9.77 18.40
C PRO A 104 6.12 -8.76 17.88
N LEU A 105 5.02 -9.27 17.33
CA LEU A 105 4.00 -8.43 16.69
C LEU A 105 3.28 -7.53 17.72
N GLU A 106 3.26 -7.96 18.98
CA GLU A 106 2.69 -7.24 20.12
C GLU A 106 3.35 -5.87 20.35
N VAL A 107 4.62 -5.70 19.92
CA VAL A 107 5.31 -4.39 19.97
C VAL A 107 4.64 -3.36 19.05
N MET A 108 3.90 -3.82 18.03
CA MET A 108 3.15 -2.96 17.11
C MET A 108 1.74 -2.65 17.62
N GLU A 109 1.28 -3.31 18.69
CA GLU A 109 -0.01 -3.02 19.30
C GLU A 109 0.08 -1.69 20.06
N LEU A 110 -0.45 -0.64 19.45
CA LEU A 110 -0.55 0.68 20.06
C LEU A 110 -1.92 0.85 20.69
N ASP A 111 -1.94 1.37 21.92
CA ASP A 111 -3.19 1.81 22.51
C ASP A 111 -3.76 2.97 21.69
N ARG A 112 -5.05 2.93 21.37
CA ARG A 112 -5.68 3.92 20.50
C ARG A 112 -5.56 5.35 21.05
N SER A 113 -5.51 5.53 22.37
CA SER A 113 -5.33 6.86 22.98
C SER A 113 -3.92 7.43 22.75
N SER A 114 -2.93 6.57 22.48
CA SER A 114 -1.55 6.98 22.15
C SER A 114 -1.37 7.42 20.70
N ILE A 115 -2.32 7.12 19.81
CA ILE A 115 -2.23 7.46 18.39
C ILE A 115 -2.40 8.97 18.21
N LYS A 116 -1.36 9.63 17.70
CA LYS A 116 -1.42 11.05 17.35
C LYS A 116 -2.14 11.21 16.00
N PHE A 117 -3.36 11.74 16.04
CA PHE A 117 -4.12 12.09 14.85
C PHE A 117 -3.76 13.52 14.40
N GLY A 118 -3.50 13.69 13.10
CA GLY A 118 -3.13 14.98 12.53
C GLY A 118 -1.63 15.24 12.58
N LEU A 119 -1.25 16.51 12.56
CA LEU A 119 0.16 16.89 12.59
C LEU A 119 0.74 16.72 13.98
N SER A 120 1.96 16.21 14.03
CA SER A 120 2.74 16.17 15.25
C SER A 120 2.91 17.56 15.85
N GLU A 121 2.93 17.63 17.17
CA GLU A 121 3.23 18.84 17.91
C GLU A 121 4.58 19.42 17.44
N GLY A 122 4.62 20.73 17.18
CA GLY A 122 5.80 21.43 16.69
C GLY A 122 6.06 21.30 15.18
N PHE A 123 5.20 20.62 14.41
CA PHE A 123 5.36 20.55 12.96
C PHE A 123 5.11 21.92 12.30
N ASP A 124 6.17 22.51 11.74
CA ASP A 124 6.08 23.77 11.00
C ASP A 124 5.60 23.53 9.56
N ARG A 125 4.37 23.96 9.27
CA ARG A 125 3.77 23.90 7.92
C ARG A 125 4.49 24.82 6.92
N GLY A 126 5.21 25.82 7.40
CA GLY A 126 5.99 26.77 6.61
C GLY A 126 7.38 26.26 6.24
N GLN A 127 7.95 25.32 6.99
CA GLN A 127 9.32 24.83 6.78
C GLN A 127 9.49 24.22 5.39
N HIS A 128 10.44 24.76 4.61
CA HIS A 128 10.76 24.20 3.30
C HIS A 128 11.54 22.91 3.44
N VAL A 129 11.00 21.85 2.85
CA VAL A 129 11.70 20.59 2.66
C VAL A 129 11.96 20.43 1.16
N ASN A 130 13.23 20.34 0.79
CA ASN A 130 13.66 20.14 -0.59
C ASN A 130 13.03 18.85 -1.15
N GLY A 131 12.55 18.90 -2.40
CA GLY A 131 11.89 17.77 -3.06
C GLY A 131 10.37 17.68 -2.84
N PHE A 132 9.79 18.52 -1.96
CA PHE A 132 8.34 18.56 -1.75
C PHE A 132 7.73 19.81 -2.42
N PRO A 133 6.84 19.64 -3.42
CA PRO A 133 6.27 20.77 -4.15
C PRO A 133 5.36 21.60 -3.25
N ARG A 134 5.49 22.93 -3.33
CA ARG A 134 4.66 23.88 -2.56
C ARG A 134 4.35 25.10 -3.41
N LEU A 135 3.12 25.61 -3.24
CA LEU A 135 2.66 26.79 -3.96
C LEU A 135 2.86 28.10 -3.17
N TYR A 136 3.16 28.03 -1.86
CA TYR A 136 3.23 29.19 -0.96
C TYR A 136 4.36 30.20 -1.24
N PHE A 137 5.23 29.94 -2.21
CA PHE A 137 6.29 30.88 -2.61
C PHE A 137 5.83 31.91 -3.65
N ILE A 138 4.64 31.72 -4.21
CA ILE A 138 4.09 32.56 -5.27
C ILE A 138 2.69 32.96 -4.84
N ASP A 139 2.34 34.23 -4.97
CA ASP A 139 0.96 34.66 -4.82
C ASP A 139 0.14 34.22 -6.04
N PHE A 140 -1.03 33.62 -5.82
CA PHE A 140 -1.87 33.13 -6.92
C PHE A 140 -3.36 33.34 -6.64
N SER A 141 -4.15 33.15 -7.69
CA SER A 141 -5.60 33.04 -7.67
C SER A 141 -6.01 31.65 -8.15
N ILE A 142 -7.15 31.15 -7.68
CA ILE A 142 -7.68 29.84 -8.04
C ILE A 142 -9.05 30.03 -8.67
N ARG A 143 -9.33 29.29 -9.75
CA ARG A 143 -10.68 29.15 -10.30
C ARG A 143 -10.92 27.72 -10.77
N LEU A 144 -12.19 27.33 -10.86
CA LEU A 144 -12.60 26.03 -11.37
C LEU A 144 -13.16 26.19 -12.78
N GLU A 145 -12.53 25.59 -13.78
CA GLU A 145 -12.85 25.84 -15.18
C GLU A 145 -12.69 24.57 -16.04
N LYS A 146 -13.52 24.41 -17.08
CA LYS A 146 -13.44 23.29 -18.02
C LYS A 146 -12.45 23.62 -19.15
N ILE A 147 -11.16 23.45 -18.87
CA ILE A 147 -10.08 23.83 -19.80
C ILE A 147 -9.57 22.69 -20.70
N GLY A 148 -10.02 21.46 -20.50
CA GLY A 148 -9.58 20.33 -21.32
C GLY A 148 -8.12 19.92 -21.11
N ILE A 149 -7.60 20.00 -19.88
CA ILE A 149 -6.19 19.68 -19.59
C ILE A 149 -5.86 18.22 -19.99
N LYS A 150 -4.75 18.02 -20.67
CA LYS A 150 -4.25 16.71 -21.09
C LYS A 150 -3.04 16.32 -20.24
N LEU A 151 -3.28 15.56 -19.17
CA LEU A 151 -2.21 14.99 -18.32
C LEU A 151 -1.70 13.65 -18.85
N PHE A 152 -2.58 12.88 -19.49
CA PHE A 152 -2.28 11.58 -20.09
C PHE A 152 -2.60 11.59 -21.58
N SER A 153 -3.23 10.55 -22.10
CA SER A 153 -3.50 10.38 -23.53
C SER A 153 -4.60 11.32 -24.06
N TRP A 154 -5.63 11.60 -23.27
CA TRP A 154 -6.82 12.34 -23.70
C TRP A 154 -7.08 13.60 -22.86
N PRO A 155 -7.57 14.69 -23.47
CA PRO A 155 -8.05 15.87 -22.73
C PRO A 155 -9.15 15.53 -21.73
N SER A 156 -9.08 16.11 -20.52
CA SER A 156 -10.12 15.92 -19.49
C SER A 156 -11.43 16.57 -19.89
N ALA A 157 -12.54 15.85 -19.76
CA ALA A 157 -13.89 16.39 -19.95
C ALA A 157 -14.43 17.12 -18.71
N ASN A 158 -13.73 17.03 -17.58
CA ASN A 158 -14.16 17.54 -16.28
C ASN A 158 -13.59 18.94 -15.99
N LEU A 159 -14.16 19.58 -14.97
CA LEU A 159 -13.61 20.82 -14.42
C LEU A 159 -12.20 20.58 -13.85
N THR A 160 -11.32 21.56 -14.04
CA THR A 160 -9.95 21.55 -13.52
C THR A 160 -9.76 22.76 -12.61
N MET A 161 -9.08 22.55 -11.48
CA MET A 161 -8.64 23.64 -10.63
C MET A 161 -7.46 24.35 -11.30
N VAL A 162 -7.70 25.55 -11.82
CA VAL A 162 -6.71 26.38 -12.51
C VAL A 162 -6.09 27.34 -11.49
N ILE A 163 -4.77 27.29 -11.40
CA ILE A 163 -3.97 28.16 -10.54
C ILE A 163 -3.28 29.19 -11.43
N VAL A 164 -3.51 30.47 -11.14
CA VAL A 164 -2.90 31.57 -11.89
C VAL A 164 -2.07 32.41 -10.94
N PRO A 165 -0.74 32.45 -11.10
CA PRO A 165 0.11 33.38 -10.38
C PRO A 165 -0.43 34.80 -10.56
N LYS A 166 -0.62 35.52 -9.45
CA LYS A 166 -0.82 36.96 -9.49
C LYS A 166 0.50 37.52 -10.00
N HIS A 167 0.46 38.39 -11.02
CA HIS A 167 1.66 39.04 -11.51
C HIS A 167 2.42 39.64 -10.32
N ILE A 168 3.70 39.32 -10.19
CA ILE A 168 4.63 40.22 -9.53
C ILE A 168 4.53 41.50 -10.36
N GLU A 169 3.99 42.57 -9.78
CA GLU A 169 3.79 43.83 -10.49
C GLU A 169 5.07 44.18 -11.25
N HIS A 170 4.97 44.30 -12.57
CA HIS A 170 6.03 44.88 -13.37
C HIS A 170 6.16 46.34 -12.95
N LYS A 171 7.08 46.62 -12.03
CA LYS A 171 7.52 47.99 -11.78
C LYS A 171 8.32 48.41 -13.01
N GLU A 172 8.25 49.68 -13.39
CA GLU A 172 8.96 50.24 -14.54
C GLU A 172 10.49 49.99 -14.52
N ASP A 173 11.04 49.55 -13.38
CA ASP A 173 12.44 49.12 -13.16
C ASP A 173 12.74 47.65 -13.56
N ASP A 174 11.79 46.91 -14.13
CA ASP A 174 11.97 45.54 -14.63
C ASP A 174 12.71 45.49 -15.99
N ALA A 175 13.80 46.24 -16.12
CA ALA A 175 14.73 46.04 -17.23
C ALA A 175 15.32 44.62 -17.13
N ILE A 176 15.43 43.93 -18.26
CA ILE A 176 16.01 42.57 -18.37
C ILE A 176 17.35 42.46 -17.62
N PHE A 177 18.14 43.54 -17.66
CA PHE A 177 19.44 43.64 -16.98
C PHE A 177 19.32 43.64 -15.43
N THR A 178 18.30 44.28 -14.87
CA THR A 178 18.07 44.34 -13.42
C THR A 178 17.60 43.00 -12.84
N ILE A 179 16.90 42.19 -13.65
CA ILE A 179 16.52 40.82 -13.28
C ILE A 179 17.74 39.90 -13.38
N ALA A 180 18.57 40.07 -14.41
CA ALA A 180 19.80 39.31 -14.59
C ALA A 180 20.77 39.51 -13.40
N ASP A 181 21.03 40.75 -12.99
CA ASP A 181 21.93 41.07 -11.86
C ASP A 181 21.45 40.51 -10.50
N LYS A 182 20.16 40.18 -10.36
CA LYS A 182 19.59 39.64 -9.10
C LYS A 182 19.59 38.12 -9.03
N LEU A 183 19.61 37.43 -10.17
CA LEU A 183 19.44 35.98 -10.26
C LEU A 183 20.72 35.25 -10.69
N ILE A 184 21.70 35.98 -11.25
CA ILE A 184 23.01 35.49 -11.70
C ILE A 184 24.09 36.06 -10.79
#